data_AF-A0A292SCW3-F1
#
_entry.id   AF-A0A292SCW3-F1
#
_cell.length_a   1.000
_cell.length_b   1.000
_cell.length_c   1.000
_cell.angle_alpha   90.00
_cell.angle_beta   90.00
_cell.angle_gamma   90.00
#
_symmetry.space_group_name_H-M   'P 1'
#
loop_
_entity.id
_entity.type
_entity.pdbx_description
1 polymer ?
#
loop_
_entity_poly.entity_id
_entity_poly.type
_entity_poly.pdbx_seq_one_letter_code
_entity_poly.pdbx_strand_id
1 'polypeptide(L)'
;MRLREMILKKYENVKKEVLDKYSELKKILKDEENDLADFDKIAENIKAEVFNLVVLGKHNSGKSTFINAYLNSEILPMDNTSCISAIIKIKNGEEFKLGVKKANDDWEY
;
A
#
# COMPACT_ATOMS: atom_id res chain seq x y z
N MET A 1 -10.20 6.62 23.04
CA MET A 1 -9.48 7.78 22.46
C MET A 1 -7.96 7.68 22.61
N ARG A 2 -7.40 7.45 23.82
CA ARG A 2 -5.94 7.43 24.08
C ARG A 2 -5.09 6.40 23.30
N LEU A 3 -5.64 5.21 22.98
CA LEU A 3 -4.85 4.15 22.32
C LEU A 3 -4.47 4.51 20.88
N ARG A 4 -5.40 5.09 20.11
CA ARG A 4 -5.15 5.52 18.72
C ARG A 4 -4.06 6.58 18.66
N GLU A 5 -4.15 7.60 19.51
CA GLU A 5 -3.13 8.65 19.60
C GLU A 5 -1.77 8.10 19.98
N MET A 6 -1.72 7.15 20.93
CA MET A 6 -0.48 6.52 21.34
C MET A 6 0.16 5.69 20.22
N ILE A 7 -0.65 4.97 19.44
CA ILE A 7 -0.17 4.19 18.27
C ILE A 7 0.36 5.13 17.19
N LEU A 8 -0.39 6.19 16.85
CA LEU A 8 0.03 7.16 15.83
C LEU A 8 1.31 7.88 16.25
N LYS A 9 1.39 8.34 17.49
CA LYS A 9 2.61 8.99 18.01
C LYS A 9 3.82 8.06 17.98
N LYS A 10 3.63 6.78 18.31
CA LYS A 10 4.69 5.78 18.20
C LYS A 10 5.12 5.58 16.74
N TYR A 11 4.16 5.49 15.83
CA TYR A 11 4.44 5.38 14.40
C TYR A 11 5.27 6.57 13.89
N GLU A 12 4.86 7.81 14.19
CA GLU A 12 5.60 9.02 13.79
C GLU A 12 7.04 9.03 14.30
N ASN A 13 7.25 8.64 15.56
CA ASN A 13 8.58 8.57 16.14
C ASN A 13 9.47 7.54 15.42
N VAL A 14 8.94 6.34 15.17
CA VAL A 14 9.69 5.27 14.47
C VAL A 14 9.96 5.66 13.02
N LYS A 15 8.97 6.26 12.34
CA LYS A 15 9.12 6.78 10.97
C LYS A 15 10.28 7.77 10.90
N LYS A 16 10.32 8.73 11.82
CA LYS A 16 11.40 9.72 11.90
C LYS A 16 12.75 9.05 12.12
N GLU A 17 12.84 8.15 13.10
CA GLU A 17 14.10 7.46 13.42
C GLU A 17 14.67 6.66 12.23
N VAL A 18 13.80 5.95 11.49
CA VAL A 18 14.21 5.19 10.31
C VAL A 18 14.71 6.11 9.19
N LEU A 19 14.01 7.22 8.94
CA LEU A 19 14.41 8.18 7.91
C LEU A 19 15.70 8.93 8.28
N ASP A 20 15.89 9.26 9.56
CA ASP A 20 17.11 9.90 10.06
C ASP A 20 18.31 8.97 9.87
N LYS A 21 18.21 7.69 10.28
CA LYS A 21 19.25 6.67 10.05
C LYS A 21 19.54 6.45 8.57
N TYR A 22 18.50 6.44 7.73
CA TYR A 22 18.70 6.33 6.29
C TYR A 22 19.48 7.53 5.72
N SER A 23 19.17 8.73 6.20
CA SER A 23 19.87 9.95 5.78
C SER A 23 21.35 9.95 6.19
N GLU A 24 21.68 9.37 7.34
CA GLU A 24 23.05 9.17 7.81
C GLU A 24 23.79 8.17 6.95
N LEU A 25 23.17 7.01 6.68
CA LEU A 25 23.72 5.99 5.78
C LEU A 25 24.03 6.57 4.39
N LYS A 26 23.09 7.35 3.83
CA LYS A 26 23.24 8.00 2.52
C LYS A 26 24.40 9.01 2.49
N LYS A 27 24.76 9.64 3.63
CA LYS A 27 25.93 10.53 3.71
C LYS A 27 27.25 9.76 3.70
N ILE A 28 27.27 8.57 4.29
CA ILE A 28 28.46 7.72 4.37
C ILE A 28 28.77 7.11 2.99
N LEU A 29 27.73 6.68 2.27
CA LEU A 29 27.84 5.98 0.98
C LEU A 29 27.83 6.92 -0.24
N LYS A 30 28.11 8.22 -0.06
CA LYS A 30 28.00 9.24 -1.12
C LYS A 30 28.83 8.98 -2.38
N ASP A 31 29.87 8.15 -2.29
CA ASP A 31 30.80 7.87 -3.38
C ASP A 31 30.52 6.53 -4.12
N GLU A 32 29.48 5.77 -3.70
CA GLU A 32 29.09 4.49 -4.32
C GLU A 32 27.66 4.60 -4.89
N GLU A 33 27.52 5.16 -6.10
CA GLU A 33 26.23 5.52 -6.72
C GLU A 33 25.21 4.37 -6.90
N ASN A 34 25.65 3.11 -6.94
CA ASN A 34 24.78 2.01 -7.37
C ASN A 34 24.06 1.24 -6.24
N ASP A 35 24.44 1.41 -4.97
CA ASP A 35 23.94 0.55 -3.88
C ASP A 35 22.69 1.08 -3.14
N LEU A 36 22.21 2.28 -3.47
CA LEU A 36 21.14 2.94 -2.71
C LEU A 36 19.78 3.04 -3.39
N ALA A 37 19.66 2.66 -4.67
CA ALA A 37 18.40 2.86 -5.43
C ALA A 37 17.19 2.16 -4.78
N ASP A 38 17.36 0.96 -4.25
CA ASP A 38 16.29 0.24 -3.57
C ASP A 38 15.95 0.85 -2.20
N PHE A 39 16.96 1.36 -1.47
CA PHE A 39 16.73 2.08 -0.22
C PHE A 39 16.03 3.42 -0.44
N ASP A 40 16.34 4.13 -1.53
CA ASP A 40 15.65 5.36 -1.92
C ASP A 40 14.16 5.09 -2.15
N LYS A 41 13.82 4.04 -2.91
CA LYS A 41 12.42 3.62 -3.09
C LYS A 41 11.72 3.29 -1.78
N ILE A 42 12.40 2.59 -0.86
CA ILE A 42 11.84 2.27 0.46
C ILE A 42 11.59 3.56 1.26
N ALA A 43 12.56 4.48 1.28
CA ALA A 43 12.43 5.75 1.99
C ALA A 43 11.31 6.63 1.42
N GLU A 44 11.15 6.67 0.10
CA GLU A 44 10.04 7.35 -0.56
C GLU A 44 8.68 6.75 -0.18
N ASN A 45 8.56 5.42 -0.17
CA ASN A 45 7.33 4.75 0.25
C ASN A 45 6.96 5.03 1.72
N ILE A 46 7.97 5.07 2.61
CA ILE A 46 7.77 5.44 4.03
C ILE A 46 7.30 6.90 4.13
N LYS A 47 7.91 7.83 3.37
CA LYS A 47 7.52 9.25 3.34
C LYS A 47 6.10 9.45 2.80
N ALA A 48 5.72 8.69 1.77
CA ALA A 48 4.41 8.73 1.15
C ALA A 48 3.30 8.10 2.01
N GLU A 49 3.67 7.43 3.12
CA GLU A 49 2.72 6.81 4.07
C GLU A 49 1.74 5.83 3.42
N VAL A 50 2.20 5.15 2.37
CA VAL A 50 1.37 4.17 1.66
C VAL A 50 1.43 2.83 2.37
N PHE A 51 0.39 2.51 3.13
CA PHE A 51 0.23 1.21 3.76
C PHE A 51 -0.49 0.24 2.82
N ASN A 52 0.24 -0.75 2.30
CA ASN A 52 -0.35 -1.80 1.49
C ASN A 52 -0.93 -2.89 2.40
N LEU A 53 -2.26 -3.04 2.38
CA LEU A 53 -2.95 -4.17 2.99
C LEU A 53 -3.24 -5.23 1.92
N VAL A 54 -2.67 -6.42 2.09
CA VAL A 54 -2.93 -7.56 1.20
C VAL A 54 -3.92 -8.51 1.87
N VAL A 55 -5.07 -8.72 1.23
CA VAL A 55 -6.12 -9.65 1.71
C VAL A 55 -6.06 -10.95 0.91
N LEU A 56 -5.64 -12.03 1.57
CA LEU A 56 -5.47 -13.37 0.97
C LEU A 56 -6.49 -14.37 1.52
N GLY A 57 -6.84 -15.39 0.74
CA GLY A 57 -7.72 -16.47 1.19
C GLY A 57 -8.39 -17.24 0.04
N LYS A 58 -8.87 -18.45 0.33
CA LYS A 58 -9.56 -19.33 -0.65
C LYS A 58 -10.80 -18.65 -1.25
N HIS A 59 -11.20 -19.04 -2.46
CA HIS A 59 -12.46 -18.58 -3.06
C HIS A 59 -13.65 -18.73 -2.08
N ASN A 60 -14.55 -17.76 -2.07
CA ASN A 60 -15.72 -17.66 -1.17
C ASN A 60 -15.43 -17.61 0.34
N SER A 61 -14.23 -17.16 0.75
CA SER A 61 -13.89 -16.93 2.16
C SER A 61 -14.37 -15.58 2.73
N GLY A 62 -15.23 -14.83 2.02
CA GLY A 62 -15.74 -13.53 2.46
C GLY A 62 -14.78 -12.33 2.28
N LYS A 63 -13.76 -12.44 1.41
CA LYS A 63 -12.78 -11.35 1.19
C LYS A 63 -13.42 -10.05 0.68
N SER A 64 -14.30 -10.13 -0.31
CA SER A 64 -15.00 -8.96 -0.84
C SER A 64 -15.86 -8.30 0.23
N THR A 65 -16.58 -9.11 1.02
CA THR A 65 -17.41 -8.65 2.14
C THR A 65 -16.56 -7.94 3.21
N PHE A 66 -15.39 -8.49 3.56
CA PHE A 66 -14.47 -7.86 4.49
C PHE A 66 -13.97 -6.50 3.97
N ILE A 67 -13.55 -6.43 2.70
CA ILE A 67 -13.05 -5.18 2.10
C ILE A 67 -14.17 -4.12 2.05
N ASN A 68 -15.37 -4.50 1.62
CA ASN A 68 -16.52 -3.57 1.56
C ASN A 68 -16.88 -3.04 2.95
N ALA A 69 -16.90 -3.92 3.97
CA ALA A 69 -17.15 -3.51 5.35
C ALA A 69 -16.02 -2.62 5.90
N TYR A 70 -14.75 -2.93 5.59
CA TYR A 70 -13.59 -2.14 6.00
C TYR A 70 -13.60 -0.73 5.40
N LEU A 71 -13.98 -0.62 4.13
CA LEU A 71 -14.11 0.66 3.42
C LEU A 71 -15.44 1.37 3.65
N ASN A 72 -16.38 0.70 4.34
CA ASN A 72 -17.76 1.16 4.52
C ASN A 72 -18.44 1.53 3.19
N SER A 73 -18.19 0.75 2.13
CA SER A 73 -18.69 0.97 0.77
C SER A 73 -18.75 -0.34 -0.02
N GLU A 74 -19.78 -0.53 -0.83
CA GLU A 74 -19.94 -1.72 -1.68
C GLU A 74 -19.21 -1.57 -3.02
N ILE A 75 -17.88 -1.65 -3.00
CA ILE A 75 -17.04 -1.47 -4.20
C ILE A 75 -16.70 -2.78 -4.93
N LEU A 76 -16.66 -3.91 -4.20
CA LEU A 76 -16.34 -5.21 -4.76
C LEU A 76 -17.62 -6.06 -4.90
N PRO A 77 -17.76 -6.83 -6.00
CA PRO A 77 -18.87 -7.76 -6.14
C PRO A 77 -18.81 -8.83 -5.04
N MET A 78 -19.98 -9.12 -4.46
CA MET A 78 -20.15 -10.11 -3.38
C MET A 78 -20.89 -11.38 -3.83
N ASP A 79 -21.34 -11.44 -5.09
CA ASP A 79 -22.08 -12.58 -5.63
C ASP A 79 -21.20 -13.82 -5.86
N ASN A 80 -21.84 -14.99 -5.86
CA ASN A 80 -21.25 -16.32 -6.06
C ASN A 80 -20.72 -16.56 -7.50
N THR A 81 -20.72 -15.56 -8.37
CA THR A 81 -20.10 -15.62 -9.69
C THR A 81 -18.59 -15.70 -9.52
N SER A 82 -18.11 -16.93 -9.62
CA SER A 82 -16.73 -17.36 -9.51
C SER A 82 -15.72 -16.42 -10.17
N CYS A 83 -14.66 -16.13 -9.40
CA CYS A 83 -13.33 -15.71 -9.79
C CYS A 83 -13.19 -14.36 -10.52
N ILE A 84 -12.93 -13.32 -9.74
CA ILE A 84 -12.01 -12.26 -10.18
C ILE A 84 -10.64 -12.94 -10.34
N SER A 85 -10.29 -13.38 -11.55
CA SER A 85 -8.98 -13.96 -11.90
C SER A 85 -7.88 -12.90 -12.03
N ALA A 86 -8.12 -11.71 -11.46
CA ALA A 86 -7.28 -10.54 -11.56
C ALA A 86 -6.95 -10.00 -10.17
N ILE A 87 -5.77 -9.42 -10.04
CA ILE A 87 -5.38 -8.69 -8.83
C ILE A 87 -6.13 -7.36 -8.84
N ILE A 88 -6.92 -7.11 -7.79
CA ILE A 88 -7.54 -5.81 -7.60
C ILE A 88 -6.67 -4.97 -6.67
N LYS A 89 -6.31 -3.78 -7.14
CA LYS A 89 -5.61 -2.77 -6.34
C LYS A 89 -6.53 -1.58 -6.11
N ILE A 90 -6.91 -1.35 -4.86
CA ILE A 90 -7.68 -0.19 -4.45
C ILE A 90 -6.71 0.86 -3.92
N LYS A 91 -6.89 2.11 -4.35
CA LYS A 91 -6.11 3.27 -3.89
C LYS A 91 -7.05 4.42 -3.58
N ASN A 92 -6.67 5.25 -2.63
CA ASN A 92 -7.36 6.52 -2.38
C ASN A 92 -7.13 7.49 -3.57
N GLY A 93 -8.14 8.26 -3.93
CA GLY A 93 -8.09 9.23 -5.02
C GLY A 93 -9.24 10.23 -4.93
N GLU A 94 -9.12 11.38 -5.61
CA GLU A 94 -10.12 12.45 -5.58
C GLU A 94 -11.42 12.07 -6.31
N GLU A 95 -11.33 11.19 -7.30
CA GLU A 95 -12.44 10.74 -8.13
C GLU A 95 -12.48 9.22 -8.21
N PHE A 96 -13.68 8.65 -8.37
CA PHE A 96 -13.82 7.23 -8.66
C PHE A 96 -13.35 6.93 -10.09
N LYS A 97 -12.30 6.10 -10.20
CA LYS A 97 -11.75 5.65 -11.49
C LYS A 97 -11.56 4.14 -11.46
N LEU A 98 -11.95 3.49 -12.54
CA LEU A 98 -11.64 2.09 -12.83
C LEU A 98 -10.63 2.08 -13.98
N GLY A 99 -9.63 1.22 -13.88
CA GLY A 99 -8.64 1.04 -14.94
C GLY A 99 -8.13 -0.39 -14.92
N VAL A 100 -7.87 -0.92 -16.10
CA VAL A 100 -7.35 -2.28 -16.27
C VAL A 100 -5.93 -2.17 -16.80
N LYS A 101 -4.99 -2.72 -16.03
CA LYS A 101 -3.62 -2.93 -16.50
C LYS A 101 -3.48 -4.37 -16.96
N LYS A 102 -3.21 -4.57 -18.25
CA LYS A 102 -2.99 -5.89 -18.83
C LYS A 102 -1.61 -6.42 -18.44
N ALA A 103 -1.42 -7.74 -18.60
CA ALA A 103 -0.15 -8.39 -18.27
C ALA A 103 1.04 -7.91 -19.14
N ASN A 104 0.77 -7.31 -20.30
CA ASN A 104 1.75 -6.71 -21.20
C ASN A 104 2.02 -5.22 -20.89
N ASP A 105 1.63 -4.74 -19.71
CA ASP A 105 1.77 -3.35 -19.25
C ASP A 105 0.91 -2.29 -19.97
N ASP A 106 0.01 -2.70 -20.87
CA ASP A 106 -0.96 -1.80 -21.50
C ASP A 106 -2.08 -1.36 -20.54
N TRP A 107 -2.56 -0.13 -20.70
CA TRP A 107 -3.65 0.46 -19.92
C TRP A 107 -4.92 0.63 -20.76
N GLU A 108 -6.06 0.24 -20.18
CA GLU A 108 -7.41 0.55 -20.67
C GLU A 108 -8.19 1.24 -19.52
N TYR A 109 -8.83 2.36 -19.84
CA TYR A 109 -9.61 3.19 -18.90
C TYR A 109 -11.10 3.07 -19.19
#